data_AF-A0A954BVN8-F1
#
_entry.id   AF-A0A954BVN8-F1
#
_cell.length_a   1.000
_cell.length_b   1.000
_cell.length_c   1.000
_cell.angle_alpha   90.00
_cell.angle_beta   90.00
_cell.angle_gamma   90.00
#
_symmetry.space_group_name_H-M   'P 1'
#
loop_
_entity.id
_entity.type
_entity.pdbx_description
1 polymer ?
#
loop_
_entity_poly.entity_id
_entity_poly.type
_entity_poly.pdbx_seq_one_letter_code
_entity_poly.pdbx_strand_id
1 'polypeptide(L)'
;GNKGCSACDGLVSVGADGQVVPCASYDDPVGDMIDHSFDEVWHSDKAKNFRKKFLAHDICKGCEHFEVCHGACPLYWRVIGFDEIEQANKAKAK
;
A
#
# COMPACT_ATOMS: atom_id res chain seq x y z
N GLY A 1 13.54 -7.64 -6.95
CA GLY A 1 12.10 -7.51 -6.63
C GLY A 1 11.93 -6.45 -5.55
N ASN A 2 10.80 -5.73 -5.56
CA ASN A 2 10.47 -4.71 -4.55
C ASN A 2 10.51 -5.33 -3.14
N LYS A 3 11.08 -4.60 -2.17
CA LYS A 3 11.24 -5.08 -0.78
C LYS A 3 10.12 -4.60 0.13
N GLY A 4 9.40 -3.56 -0.28
CA GLY A 4 8.22 -3.04 0.43
C GLY A 4 6.92 -3.37 -0.29
N CYS A 5 5.83 -2.76 0.18
CA CYS A 5 4.51 -2.93 -0.43
C CYS A 5 4.52 -2.50 -1.92
N SER A 6 4.19 -3.45 -2.81
CA SER A 6 4.13 -3.25 -4.26
C SER A 6 2.78 -2.74 -4.78
N ALA A 7 1.81 -2.52 -3.88
CA ALA A 7 0.45 -2.14 -4.22
C ALA A 7 0.43 -0.85 -5.05
N CYS A 8 -0.08 -0.93 -6.28
CA CYS A 8 -0.02 0.12 -7.31
C CYS A 8 1.37 0.73 -7.57
N ASP A 9 2.46 0.12 -7.10
CA ASP A 9 3.82 0.66 -7.20
C ASP A 9 4.66 -0.10 -8.24
N GLY A 10 4.44 -1.41 -8.31
CA GLY A 10 4.95 -2.26 -9.39
C GLY A 10 4.03 -3.44 -9.67
N LEU A 11 2.84 -3.45 -9.06
CA LEU A 11 1.87 -4.52 -9.18
C LEU A 11 0.45 -3.99 -9.02
N VAL A 12 -0.46 -4.56 -9.80
CA VAL A 12 -1.92 -4.51 -9.65
C VAL A 12 -2.46 -5.89 -9.99
N SER A 13 -3.73 -6.14 -9.69
CA SER A 13 -4.41 -7.35 -10.15
C SER A 13 -5.75 -6.97 -10.77
N VAL A 14 -6.13 -7.66 -11.84
CA VAL A 14 -7.40 -7.42 -12.54
C VAL A 14 -8.30 -8.62 -12.29
N GLY A 15 -9.47 -8.37 -11.70
CA GLY A 15 -10.50 -9.37 -11.48
C GLY A 15 -11.17 -9.80 -12.79
N ALA A 16 -11.84 -10.95 -12.76
CA ALA A 16 -12.59 -11.45 -13.93
C ALA A 16 -13.81 -10.56 -14.27
N ASP A 17 -14.22 -9.73 -13.33
CA ASP A 17 -15.26 -8.70 -13.45
C ASP A 17 -14.72 -7.35 -13.98
N GLY A 18 -13.42 -7.25 -14.30
CA GLY A 18 -12.80 -6.03 -14.80
C GLY A 18 -12.30 -5.07 -13.72
N GLN A 19 -12.58 -5.33 -12.44
CA GLN A 19 -12.09 -4.50 -11.35
C GLN A 19 -10.57 -4.59 -11.21
N VAL A 20 -9.91 -3.43 -11.10
CA VAL A 20 -8.48 -3.36 -10.82
C VAL A 20 -8.29 -3.16 -9.32
N VAL A 21 -7.65 -4.12 -8.65
CA VAL A 21 -7.26 -4.01 -7.24
C VAL A 21 -5.77 -3.71 -7.10
N PRO A 22 -5.36 -3.00 -6.04
CA PRO A 22 -3.99 -2.54 -5.89
C PRO A 22 -3.00 -3.70 -5.67
N CYS A 23 -3.45 -4.83 -5.11
CA CYS A 23 -2.75 -6.11 -5.13
C CYS A 23 -3.76 -7.26 -5.01
N ALA A 24 -3.34 -8.49 -5.32
CA ALA A 24 -4.22 -9.67 -5.31
C ALA A 24 -4.88 -10.00 -3.95
N SER A 25 -4.40 -9.42 -2.85
CA SER A 25 -4.95 -9.62 -1.50
C SER A 25 -5.86 -8.49 -1.04
N TYR A 26 -5.96 -7.40 -1.80
CA TYR A 26 -6.75 -6.23 -1.43
C TYR A 26 -8.18 -6.39 -1.96
N ASP A 27 -9.15 -5.98 -1.16
CA ASP A 27 -10.58 -6.06 -1.44
C ASP A 27 -11.13 -4.81 -2.14
N ASP A 28 -10.60 -3.62 -1.82
CA ASP A 28 -11.10 -2.38 -2.44
C ASP A 28 -10.43 -2.08 -3.80
N PRO A 29 -11.20 -1.95 -4.90
CA PRO A 29 -10.65 -1.65 -6.21
C PRO A 29 -10.15 -0.21 -6.33
N VAL A 30 -9.13 0.02 -7.16
CA VAL A 30 -8.63 1.35 -7.55
C VAL A 30 -9.25 1.87 -8.84
N GLY A 31 -9.98 1.03 -9.57
CA GLY A 31 -10.71 1.40 -10.78
C GLY A 31 -11.31 0.18 -11.47
N ASP A 32 -11.86 0.38 -12.65
CA ASP A 32 -12.57 -0.63 -13.44
C ASP A 32 -12.18 -0.50 -14.92
N MET A 33 -11.76 -1.62 -15.53
CA MET A 33 -11.31 -1.71 -16.91
C MET A 33 -12.44 -1.84 -17.95
N ILE A 34 -13.69 -2.05 -17.51
CA ILE A 34 -14.87 -2.04 -18.38
C ILE A 34 -15.18 -0.61 -18.83
N ASP A 35 -15.10 0.33 -17.89
CA ASP A 35 -15.49 1.73 -18.13
C ASP A 35 -14.30 2.66 -18.41
N HIS A 36 -13.09 2.29 -17.95
CA HIS A 36 -11.90 3.15 -18.05
C HIS A 36 -10.71 2.40 -18.65
N SER A 37 -9.83 3.14 -19.34
CA SER A 37 -8.56 2.60 -19.79
C SER A 37 -7.63 2.32 -18.60
N PHE A 38 -6.65 1.43 -18.81
CA PHE A 38 -5.64 1.15 -17.79
C PHE A 38 -4.87 2.41 -17.37
N ASP A 39 -4.59 3.31 -18.32
CA ASP A 39 -3.85 4.55 -18.02
C ASP A 39 -4.64 5.45 -17.06
N GLU A 40 -5.95 5.59 -17.29
CA GLU A 40 -6.84 6.35 -16.41
C GLU A 40 -6.91 5.73 -15.01
N VAL A 41 -7.07 4.40 -14.92
CA VAL A 41 -7.09 3.70 -13.63
C VAL A 41 -5.75 3.82 -12.91
N TRP A 42 -4.65 3.62 -13.63
CA TRP A 42 -3.29 3.71 -13.08
C TRP A 42 -3.00 5.11 -12.56
N HIS A 43 -3.39 6.15 -13.30
CA HIS A 43 -3.20 7.56 -12.92
C HIS A 43 -4.31 8.14 -12.04
N SER A 44 -5.27 7.33 -11.59
CA SER A 44 -6.28 7.73 -10.61
C SER A 44 -5.64 8.18 -9.28
N ASP A 45 -6.34 9.03 -8.54
CA ASP A 45 -5.87 9.48 -7.24
C ASP A 45 -5.73 8.33 -6.23
N LYS A 46 -6.62 7.34 -6.30
CA LYS A 46 -6.54 6.15 -5.44
C LYS A 46 -5.27 5.35 -5.69
N ALA A 47 -4.94 5.06 -6.96
CA ALA A 47 -3.70 4.36 -7.31
C ALA A 47 -2.45 5.20 -6.99
N LYS A 48 -2.49 6.52 -7.22
CA LYS A 48 -1.39 7.44 -6.83
C LYS A 48 -1.16 7.47 -5.32
N ASN A 49 -2.22 7.41 -4.51
CA ASN A 49 -2.08 7.39 -3.05
C ASN A 49 -1.35 6.12 -2.58
N PHE A 50 -1.69 4.95 -3.12
CA PHE A 50 -0.94 3.72 -2.85
C PHE A 50 0.55 3.85 -3.18
N ARG A 51 0.90 4.45 -4.33
CA ARG A 51 2.30 4.74 -4.71
C ARG A 51 3.01 5.64 -3.70
N LYS A 52 2.32 6.65 -3.19
CA LYS A 52 2.79 7.55 -2.12
C LYS A 52 2.83 6.89 -0.74
N LYS A 53 2.57 5.58 -0.64
CA LYS A 53 2.58 4.80 0.61
C LYS A 53 1.70 5.42 1.69
N PHE A 54 0.53 5.96 1.29
CA PHE A 54 -0.33 6.74 2.20
C PHE A 54 -0.81 5.98 3.44
N LEU A 55 -0.90 4.65 3.35
CA LEU A 55 -1.31 3.75 4.45
C LEU A 55 -0.19 3.43 5.44
N ALA A 56 1.05 3.84 5.16
CA ALA A 56 2.13 3.63 6.11
C ALA A 56 1.90 4.46 7.38
N HIS A 57 2.20 3.88 8.53
CA HIS A 57 2.16 4.57 9.81
C HIS A 57 3.17 5.73 9.85
N ASP A 58 2.86 6.82 10.54
CA ASP A 58 3.71 8.01 10.56
C ASP A 58 5.08 7.78 11.19
N ILE A 59 5.16 6.91 12.21
CA ILE A 59 6.44 6.43 12.76
C ILE A 59 7.30 5.77 11.67
N CYS A 60 6.69 4.96 10.79
CA CYS A 60 7.42 4.33 9.70
C CYS A 60 7.87 5.33 8.65
N LYS A 61 7.06 6.36 8.34
CA LYS A 61 7.42 7.42 7.38
C LYS A 61 8.67 8.20 7.82
N GLY A 62 8.92 8.30 9.13
CA GLY A 62 10.13 8.90 9.69
C GLY A 62 11.33 7.94 9.82
N CYS A 63 11.19 6.67 9.47
CA CYS A 63 12.24 5.65 9.63
C CYS A 63 13.30 5.74 8.52
N GLU A 64 14.57 5.56 8.85
CA GLU A 64 15.69 5.56 7.89
C GLU A 64 15.58 4.47 6.81
N HIS A 65 14.82 3.40 7.07
CA HIS A 65 14.62 2.29 6.13
C HIS A 65 13.31 2.40 5.34
N PHE A 66 12.59 3.52 5.43
CA PHE A 66 11.26 3.67 4.85
C PHE A 66 11.24 3.43 3.34
N GLU A 67 12.22 3.96 2.60
CA GLU A 67 12.33 3.82 1.14
C GLU A 67 12.50 2.37 0.67
N VAL A 68 12.88 1.46 1.56
CA VAL A 68 13.04 0.03 1.23
C VAL A 68 11.86 -0.80 1.73
N CYS A 69 11.37 -0.50 2.94
CA CYS A 69 10.33 -1.29 3.62
C CYS A 69 8.90 -0.81 3.32
N HIS A 70 8.72 0.50 3.11
CA HIS A 70 7.43 1.19 2.95
C HIS A 70 6.45 0.99 4.11
N GLY A 71 6.93 0.61 5.30
CA GLY A 71 6.08 0.38 6.47
C GLY A 71 5.31 -0.95 6.42
N ALA A 72 5.86 -1.99 5.79
CA ALA A 72 5.29 -3.33 5.69
C ALA A 72 3.92 -3.38 4.97
N CYS A 73 3.19 -4.50 5.11
CA CYS A 73 1.92 -4.70 4.43
C CYS A 73 0.79 -3.91 5.15
N PRO A 74 0.08 -3.00 4.47
CA PRO A 74 -1.02 -2.25 5.10
C PRO A 74 -2.20 -3.14 5.52
N LEU A 75 -2.41 -4.28 4.87
CA LEU A 75 -3.47 -5.22 5.26
C LEU A 75 -3.18 -5.93 6.58
N TYR A 76 -1.91 -6.16 6.90
CA TYR A 76 -1.52 -6.70 8.21
C TYR A 76 -1.90 -5.72 9.32
N TRP A 77 -1.53 -4.44 9.15
CA TRP A 77 -1.86 -3.39 10.12
C TRP A 77 -3.35 -3.10 10.23
N ARG A 78 -4.13 -3.27 9.14
CA ARG A 78 -5.59 -3.19 9.16
C ARG A 78 -6.20 -4.20 10.15
N VAL A 79 -5.58 -5.37 10.32
CA VAL A 79 -6.06 -6.45 11.18
C VAL A 79 -5.52 -6.34 12.60
N ILE A 80 -4.21 -6.10 12.75
CA ILE A 80 -3.54 -6.23 14.04
C ILE A 80 -3.34 -4.90 14.79
N GLY A 81 -3.57 -3.75 14.16
CA GLY A 81 -3.27 -2.44 14.73
C GLY A 81 -1.78 -2.08 14.66
N PHE A 82 -1.34 -1.02 15.35
CA PHE A 82 0.03 -0.48 15.25
C PHE A 82 0.87 -0.59 16.54
N ASP A 83 0.36 -1.30 17.56
CA ASP A 83 1.01 -1.41 18.88
C ASP A 83 2.47 -1.87 18.80
N GLU A 84 2.77 -2.83 17.91
CA GLU A 84 4.12 -3.33 17.69
C GLU A 84 5.09 -2.21 17.23
N ILE A 85 4.63 -1.33 16.33
CA ILE A 85 5.41 -0.20 15.83
C ILE A 85 5.65 0.82 16.95
N GLU A 86 4.61 1.14 17.71
CA GLU A 86 4.68 2.11 18.79
C GLU A 86 5.62 1.65 19.92
N GLN A 87 5.54 0.37 20.29
CA GLN A 87 6.40 -0.23 21.32
C GLN A 87 7.87 -0.25 20.86
N ALA A 88 8.13 -0.68 19.63
CA ALA A 88 9.48 -0.70 19.07
C ALA A 88 10.08 0.72 18.99
N ASN A 89 9.29 1.73 18.61
CA ASN A 89 9.75 3.11 18.55
C ASN A 89 10.10 3.68 19.95
N LYS A 90 9.28 3.39 20.97
CA LYS A 90 9.57 3.77 22.35
C LYS A 90 10.88 3.14 22.85
N ALA A 91 11.13 1.88 22.50
CA ALA A 91 12.36 1.18 22.87
C ALA A 91 13.62 1.77 22.21
N LYS A 92 13.52 2.28 20.96
CA LYS A 92 14.62 2.98 20.28
C LYS A 92 14.95 4.36 20.85
N ALA A 93 13.98 5.02 21.47
CA ALA A 93 14.13 6.36 22.04
C ALA A 93 14.80 6.37 23.42
N LYS A 94 15.11 5.20 23.98
CA LYS A 94 15.80 5.01 25.27
C LYS A 94 17.26 4.65 25.03
#